data_AF-A0A7X1AUN3-F1
#
_entry.id   AF-A0A7X1AUN3-F1
#
_cell.length_a   1.000
_cell.length_b   1.000
_cell.length_c   1.000
_cell.angle_alpha   90.00
_cell.angle_beta   90.00
_cell.angle_gamma   90.00
#
_symmetry.space_group_name_H-M   'P 1'
#
loop_
_entity.id
_entity.type
_entity.pdbx_description
1 polymer ?
#
loop_
_entity_poly.entity_id
_entity_poly.type
_entity_poly.pdbx_seq_one_letter_code
_entity_poly.pdbx_strand_id
1 'polypeptide(L)'
;MRPSKCRFVEFHPEVRLFKPQGIPAAGLSTIELQADELEALRLVDHEGLHHSQAGQRMGVSRATLGRILERARAKVADALLHGHALAIQRK
;
A
#
# COMPACT_ATOMS: atom_id res chain seq x y z
N MET A 1 -7.73 18.88 -5.22
CA MET A 1 -6.96 17.90 -4.42
C MET A 1 -6.47 18.60 -3.16
N ARG A 2 -6.72 18.03 -1.97
CA ARG A 2 -6.16 18.55 -0.71
C ARG A 2 -4.73 17.99 -0.61
N PRO A 3 -3.69 18.81 -0.34
CA PRO A 3 -2.35 18.28 -0.14
C PRO A 3 -2.40 17.20 0.94
N SER A 4 -1.93 16.00 0.62
CA SER A 4 -1.73 14.94 1.61
C SER A 4 -0.86 15.55 2.70
N LYS A 5 -1.39 15.65 3.93
CA LYS A 5 -0.53 15.98 5.09
C LYS A 5 0.68 15.06 5.02
N CYS A 6 1.89 15.60 5.13
CA CYS A 6 3.12 14.81 5.12
C CYS A 6 2.96 13.61 6.07
N ARG A 7 3.07 12.39 5.55
CA ARG A 7 3.04 11.14 6.32
C ARG A 7 4.42 10.52 6.23
N PHE A 8 4.86 9.89 7.32
CA PHE A 8 6.12 9.18 7.34
C PHE A 8 5.94 7.79 6.71
N VAL A 9 6.83 7.50 5.77
CA VAL A 9 6.98 6.20 5.11
C VAL A 9 8.46 5.89 5.24
N GLU A 10 8.77 4.82 5.97
CA GLU A 10 10.14 4.36 6.23
C GLU A 10 10.56 3.28 5.24
N PHE A 11 9.63 2.46 4.76
CA PHE A 11 9.94 1.40 3.83
C PHE A 11 10.17 1.92 2.41
N HIS A 12 11.31 1.54 1.84
CA HIS A 12 11.72 1.89 0.48
C HIS A 12 11.85 0.60 -0.34
N PRO A 13 10.83 0.24 -1.14
CA PRO A 13 10.85 -1.00 -1.90
C PRO A 13 11.80 -0.92 -3.09
N GLU A 14 12.74 -1.86 -3.18
CA GLU A 14 13.59 -2.05 -4.36
C GLU A 14 12.78 -2.63 -5.54
N VAL A 15 11.89 -3.58 -5.23
CA VAL A 15 10.94 -4.16 -6.20
C VAL A 15 9.64 -3.36 -6.16
N ARG A 16 9.30 -2.76 -7.30
CA ARG A 16 8.13 -1.88 -7.42
C ARG A 16 7.01 -2.42 -8.31
N LEU A 17 7.18 -3.60 -8.88
CA LEU A 17 6.16 -4.22 -9.72
C LEU A 17 6.03 -5.70 -9.36
N PHE A 18 4.84 -6.08 -8.93
CA PHE A 18 4.43 -7.45 -8.68
C PHE A 18 3.38 -7.82 -9.71
N LYS A 19 3.47 -9.01 -10.31
CA LYS A 19 2.54 -9.45 -11.35
C LYS A 19 2.36 -10.96 -11.30
N PRO A 20 1.23 -11.49 -11.79
CA PRO A 20 1.07 -12.93 -11.99
C PRO A 20 2.18 -13.50 -12.90
N GLN A 21 2.55 -14.74 -12.61
CA GLN A 21 3.51 -15.48 -13.40
C GLN A 21 2.93 -15.85 -14.77
N GLY A 22 3.77 -15.89 -15.81
CA GLY A 22 3.37 -16.35 -17.15
C GLY A 22 2.69 -15.30 -18.04
N ILE A 23 2.32 -14.13 -17.52
CA ILE A 23 1.68 -13.06 -18.30
C ILE A 23 2.61 -11.84 -18.43
N PRO A 24 2.90 -11.35 -19.65
CA PRO A 24 3.67 -10.12 -19.84
C PRO A 24 2.97 -8.91 -19.23
N ALA A 25 3.72 -8.00 -18.60
CA ALA A 25 3.17 -6.82 -17.94
C ALA A 25 2.38 -5.90 -18.89
N ALA A 26 2.78 -5.84 -20.17
CA ALA A 26 2.09 -5.02 -21.19
C ALA A 26 0.63 -5.45 -21.44
N GLY A 27 0.26 -6.69 -21.10
CA GLY A 27 -1.10 -7.20 -21.24
C GLY A 27 -1.92 -7.16 -19.95
N LEU A 28 -1.40 -6.57 -18.87
CA LEU A 28 -2.04 -6.58 -17.56
C LEU A 28 -2.58 -5.21 -17.19
N SER A 29 -3.82 -5.18 -16.69
CA SER A 29 -4.30 -4.08 -15.86
C SER A 29 -3.36 -3.92 -14.66
N THR A 30 -3.04 -2.67 -14.34
CA THR A 30 -2.12 -2.35 -13.25
C THR A 30 -2.86 -1.53 -12.20
N ILE A 31 -2.78 -1.98 -10.95
CA ILE A 31 -3.28 -1.27 -9.78
C ILE A 31 -2.10 -0.57 -9.11
N GLU A 32 -2.24 0.73 -8.90
CA GLU A 32 -1.23 1.50 -8.19
C GLU A 32 -1.44 1.43 -6.67
N LEU A 33 -0.45 0.89 -5.97
CA LEU A 33 -0.34 0.92 -4.52
C LEU A 33 0.54 2.11 -4.11
N GLN A 34 -0.03 3.02 -3.30
CA GLN A 34 0.71 4.19 -2.83
C GLN A 34 1.76 3.80 -1.78
N ALA A 35 2.80 4.62 -1.62
CA ALA A 35 3.86 4.34 -0.66
C ALA A 35 3.33 4.29 0.80
N ASP A 36 2.35 5.14 1.15
CA ASP A 36 1.71 5.13 2.46
C ASP A 36 0.76 3.93 2.66
N GLU A 37 0.11 3.47 1.59
CA GLU A 37 -0.68 2.24 1.58
C GLU A 37 0.19 1.01 1.86
N LEU A 38 1.35 0.90 1.22
CA LEU A 38 2.31 -0.18 1.48
C LEU A 38 2.88 -0.13 2.90
N GLU A 39 3.23 1.06 3.38
CA GLU A 39 3.74 1.24 4.74
C GLU A 39 2.71 0.82 5.79
N ALA A 40 1.43 1.16 5.57
CA ALA A 40 0.36 0.73 6.47
C ALA A 40 0.23 -0.80 6.51
N LEU A 41 0.30 -1.48 5.34
CA LEU A 41 0.31 -2.95 5.26
C LEU A 41 1.51 -3.54 6.02
N ARG A 42 2.71 -2.96 5.83
CA ARG A 42 3.93 -3.40 6.55
C ARG A 42 3.74 -3.30 8.07
N LEU A 43 3.34 -2.13 8.57
CA LEU A 43 3.27 -1.88 10.00
C LEU A 43 2.17 -2.70 10.69
N VAL A 44 0.99 -2.82 10.07
CA VAL A 44 -0.16 -3.47 10.69
C VAL A 44 -0.24 -4.95 10.34
N ASP A 45 -0.30 -5.28 9.05
CA ASP A 45 -0.58 -6.66 8.62
C ASP A 45 0.68 -7.55 8.64
N HIS A 46 1.88 -6.98 8.49
CA HIS A 46 3.14 -7.74 8.55
C HIS A 46 3.81 -7.69 9.94
N GLU A 47 3.98 -6.51 10.54
CA GLU A 47 4.61 -6.34 11.87
C GLU A 47 3.65 -6.51 13.05
N GLY A 48 2.34 -6.58 12.80
CA GLY A 48 1.34 -6.80 13.85
C GLY A 48 1.12 -5.62 14.79
N LEU A 49 1.52 -4.39 14.42
CA LEU A 49 1.31 -3.22 15.27
C LEU A 49 -0.17 -2.87 15.38
N HIS A 50 -0.60 -2.42 16.56
CA HIS A 50 -1.93 -1.88 16.72
C HIS A 50 -2.08 -0.57 15.92
N HIS A 51 -3.27 -0.30 15.41
CA HIS A 51 -3.55 0.87 14.56
C HIS A 51 -3.17 2.22 15.20
N SER A 52 -3.20 2.32 16.54
CA SER A 52 -2.75 3.53 17.22
C SER A 52 -1.23 3.72 17.11
N GLN A 53 -0.45 2.65 17.27
CA GLN A 53 1.01 2.67 17.20
C GLN A 53 1.51 2.92 15.78
N ALA A 54 0.94 2.21 14.80
CA ALA A 54 1.26 2.43 13.39
C ALA A 54 0.88 3.85 12.93
N GLY A 55 -0.25 4.39 13.42
CA GLY A 55 -0.66 5.76 13.14
C GLY A 55 0.35 6.78 13.68
N GLN A 56 0.82 6.58 14.92
CA GLN A 56 1.89 7.42 15.49
C GLN A 56 3.17 7.36 14.67
N ARG A 57 3.64 6.17 14.25
CA ARG A 57 4.84 6.03 13.39
C ARG A 57 4.69 6.76 12.07
N MET A 58 3.53 6.67 11.43
CA MET A 58 3.26 7.33 10.16
C MET A 58 2.92 8.84 10.31
N GLY A 59 2.82 9.37 11.53
CA GLY A 59 2.43 10.77 11.78
C GLY A 59 0.96 11.07 11.45
N VAL A 60 0.07 10.07 11.58
CA VAL A 60 -1.37 10.19 11.28
C VAL A 60 -2.26 9.71 12.41
N SER A 61 -3.52 10.16 12.41
CA SER A 61 -4.50 9.66 13.38
C SER A 61 -4.82 8.17 13.15
N ARG A 62 -5.24 7.45 14.20
CA ARG A 62 -5.72 6.05 14.10
C ARG A 62 -6.79 5.88 13.02
N ALA A 63 -7.72 6.83 12.92
CA ALA A 63 -8.78 6.80 11.91
C ALA A 63 -8.24 7.01 10.48
N THR A 64 -7.23 7.86 10.30
CA THR A 64 -6.55 8.04 9.02
C THR A 64 -5.81 6.78 8.60
N LEU A 65 -5.07 6.15 9.53
CA LEU A 65 -4.40 4.88 9.26
C LEU A 65 -5.41 3.81 8.83
N GLY A 66 -6.54 3.69 9.55
CA GLY A 66 -7.60 2.73 9.20
C GLY A 66 -8.07 2.86 7.75
N ARG A 67 -8.30 4.10 7.27
CA ARG A 67 -8.70 4.38 5.88
C ARG A 67 -7.60 4.06 4.86
N ILE A 68 -6.33 4.32 5.20
CA ILE A 68 -5.20 3.98 4.33
C ILE A 68 -5.12 2.45 4.18
N LEU A 69 -5.19 1.73 5.31
CA LEU A 69 -5.10 0.28 5.33
C LEU A 69 -6.28 -0.40 4.62
N GLU A 70 -7.50 0.13 4.77
CA GLU A 70 -8.68 -0.34 4.05
C GLU A 70 -8.50 -0.25 2.53
N ARG A 71 -8.05 0.92 2.04
CA ARG A 71 -7.76 1.12 0.62
C ARG A 71 -6.64 0.22 0.11
N ALA A 72 -5.57 0.06 0.90
CA ALA A 72 -4.45 -0.79 0.56
C ALA A 72 -4.90 -2.26 0.40
N ARG A 73 -5.66 -2.78 1.37
CA ARG A 73 -6.18 -4.15 1.34
C ARG A 73 -7.16 -4.37 0.18
N ALA A 74 -8.04 -3.42 -0.11
CA ALA A 74 -8.95 -3.50 -1.25
C ALA A 74 -8.18 -3.62 -2.58
N LYS A 75 -7.13 -2.81 -2.78
CA LYS A 75 -6.28 -2.86 -3.98
C LYS A 75 -5.52 -4.18 -4.12
N VAL A 76 -4.96 -4.67 -3.00
CA VAL A 76 -4.24 -5.95 -2.99
C VAL A 76 -5.20 -7.09 -3.30
N ALA A 77 -6.38 -7.12 -2.67
CA ALA A 77 -7.41 -8.12 -2.93
C ALA A 77 -7.86 -8.09 -4.40
N ASP A 78 -8.13 -6.91 -4.95
CA ASP A 78 -8.52 -6.74 -6.35
C ASP A 78 -7.47 -7.27 -7.32
N ALA A 79 -6.19 -6.97 -7.05
CA ALA A 79 -5.09 -7.49 -7.87
C ALA A 79 -4.98 -9.01 -7.83
N LEU A 80 -5.13 -9.61 -6.64
CA LEU A 80 -5.03 -11.05 -6.48
C LEU A 80 -6.22 -11.79 -7.10
N LEU A 81 -7.44 -11.25 -6.96
CA LEU A 81 -8.66 -11.88 -7.48
C LEU A 81 -8.76 -11.79 -9.00
N HIS A 82 -8.34 -10.68 -9.60
CA HIS A 82 -8.46 -10.44 -11.04
C HIS A 82 -7.13 -10.62 -11.80
N GLY A 83 -6.07 -11.06 -11.12
CA GLY A 83 -4.76 -11.29 -11.73
C GLY A 83 -4.13 -10.01 -12.28
N HIS A 84 -4.34 -8.87 -11.62
CA HIS A 84 -3.73 -7.60 -12.03
C HIS A 84 -2.31 -7.46 -11.51
N ALA A 85 -1.51 -6.63 -12.18
CA ALA A 85 -0.22 -6.22 -11.65
C ALA A 85 -0.40 -5.19 -10.52
N LEU A 86 0.44 -5.23 -9.50
CA LEU A 86 0.55 -4.22 -8.45
C LEU A 86 1.82 -3.41 -8.68
N ALA A 87 1.66 -2.11 -8.97
CA ALA A 87 2.75 -1.17 -9.11
C ALA A 87 2.84 -0.28 -7.87
N ILE A 88 4.03 -0.20 -7.28
CA ILE A 88 4.28 0.56 -6.06
C ILE A 88 4.80 1.95 -6.42
N GLN A 89 4.10 2.98 -5.96
CA GLN A 89 4.50 4.36 -6.19
C GLN A 89 5.75 4.76 -5.42
N ARG A 90 6.51 5.70 -6.00
CA ARG A 90 7.63 6.35 -5.31
C ARG A 90 7.07 7.41 -4.35
N LYS A 91 7.78 7.62 -3.25
CA LYS A 91 7.52 8.72 -2.32
C LYS A 91 7.91 10.05 -2.94
#